data_AF-A0A227PHN8-F1
#
_entry.id   AF-A0A227PHN8-F1
#
_cell.length_a   1.000
_cell.length_b   1.000
_cell.length_c   1.000
_cell.angle_alpha   90.00
_cell.angle_beta   90.00
_cell.angle_gamma   90.00
#
_symmetry.space_group_name_H-M   'P 1'
#
loop_
_entity.id
_entity.type
_entity.pdbx_description
1 polymer ?
#
loop_
_entity_poly.entity_id
_entity_poly.type
_entity_poly.pdbx_seq_one_letter_code
_entity_poly.pdbx_strand_id
1 'polypeptide(L)'
;MKRIREFFWPLLDKAEPKTLRIYTLEDINVNNENIDKVLDLTQRTFDEELSRGSSVETKSSLFIGTLSVVTSVVLAVTTALINKNDFSISLLSIVVLLFVLIVYMIRTIWFSIKVLERRSFHTMHHNNYLLGDEKIEFSKKLIVQLINKTNQNTDTANSKVNNMVMAQEYFKRAIIVLLLYSGLLLLFFIEKSSKESANTYSRIVTAANSIYINCSLLWLTLLLLMSSLLLNVILYRKFKKIKSADESQI
;
A
#
# COMPACT_ATOMS: atom_id res chain seq x y z
N MET A 1 -27.19 3.53 12.71
CA MET A 1 -27.06 3.04 11.31
C MET A 1 -25.99 3.76 10.49
N LYS A 2 -25.85 5.10 10.53
CA LYS A 2 -24.82 5.85 9.76
C LYS A 2 -23.38 5.33 9.96
N ARG A 3 -22.94 5.11 11.21
CA ARG A 3 -21.59 4.60 11.54
C ARG A 3 -21.26 3.21 10.96
N ILE A 4 -22.24 2.29 10.94
CA ILE A 4 -22.04 0.93 10.40
C ILE A 4 -21.90 0.99 8.88
N ARG A 5 -22.76 1.80 8.23
CA ARG A 5 -22.64 2.05 6.79
C ARG A 5 -21.29 2.69 6.45
N GLU A 6 -20.85 3.72 7.17
CA GLU A 6 -19.57 4.40 6.91
C GLU A 6 -18.35 3.50 7.11
N PHE A 7 -18.46 2.50 7.99
CA PHE A 7 -17.42 1.49 8.15
C PHE A 7 -17.21 0.68 6.86
N PHE A 8 -18.28 0.16 6.26
CA PHE A 8 -18.20 -0.65 5.04
C PHE A 8 -18.18 0.19 3.75
N TRP A 9 -18.87 1.31 3.75
CA TRP A 9 -19.18 2.17 2.60
C TRP A 9 -19.15 3.66 3.00
N PRO A 10 -17.95 4.27 3.02
CA PRO A 10 -17.84 5.70 3.28
C PRO A 10 -18.58 6.49 2.18
N LEU A 11 -19.27 7.54 2.60
CA LEU A 11 -19.92 8.51 1.73
C LEU A 11 -19.46 9.89 2.21
N LEU A 12 -19.00 10.72 1.29
CA LEU A 12 -18.82 12.13 1.59
C LEU A 12 -20.19 12.79 1.70
N ASP A 13 -20.38 13.55 2.77
CA ASP A 13 -21.46 14.52 2.83
C ASP A 13 -21.23 15.56 1.73
N LYS A 14 -22.26 15.81 0.93
CA LYS A 14 -22.18 16.83 -0.11
C LYS A 14 -22.14 18.18 0.60
N ALA A 15 -21.07 18.94 0.37
CA ALA A 15 -21.06 20.35 0.74
C ALA A 15 -22.20 21.06 0.00
N GLU A 16 -22.89 21.98 0.68
CA GLU A 16 -23.89 22.81 0.04
C GLU A 16 -23.27 23.62 -1.10
N PRO A 17 -23.95 23.77 -2.24
CA PRO A 17 -23.44 24.56 -3.34
C PRO A 17 -23.29 26.01 -2.88
N LYS A 18 -22.06 26.47 -2.69
CA LYS A 18 -21.76 27.85 -2.34
C LYS A 18 -21.65 28.64 -3.63
N THR A 19 -22.53 29.63 -3.84
CA THR A 19 -22.36 30.57 -4.95
C THR A 19 -21.09 31.37 -4.72
N LEU A 20 -20.09 31.18 -5.57
CA LEU A 20 -18.84 31.92 -5.50
C LEU A 20 -19.11 33.39 -5.84
N ARG A 21 -18.61 34.30 -4.98
CA ARG A 21 -18.70 35.74 -5.24
C ARG A 21 -17.78 36.09 -6.41
N ILE A 22 -18.32 36.86 -7.36
CA ILE A 22 -17.54 37.52 -8.41
C ILE A 22 -17.10 38.87 -7.86
N TYR A 23 -15.81 39.15 -7.92
CA TYR A 23 -15.23 40.41 -7.48
C TYR A 23 -15.10 41.37 -8.65
N THR A 24 -15.34 42.65 -8.41
CA THR A 24 -15.12 43.75 -9.36
C THR A 24 -14.03 44.69 -8.86
N LEU A 25 -13.66 45.71 -9.65
CA LEU A 25 -12.62 46.67 -9.25
C LEU A 25 -13.02 47.49 -8.02
N GLU A 26 -14.32 47.75 -7.85
CA GLU A 26 -14.88 48.48 -6.71
C GLU A 26 -14.74 47.69 -5.40
N ASP A 27 -14.63 46.36 -5.48
CA ASP A 27 -14.41 45.50 -4.32
C ASP A 27 -12.97 45.58 -3.78
N ILE A 28 -12.02 46.12 -4.58
CA ILE A 28 -10.60 46.20 -4.20
C ILE A 28 -10.29 47.54 -3.55
N ASN A 29 -10.44 47.58 -2.22
CA ASN A 29 -10.03 48.70 -1.38
C ASN A 29 -8.59 48.53 -0.85
N VAL A 30 -7.60 48.73 -1.73
CA VAL A 30 -6.17 48.63 -1.41
C VAL A 30 -5.47 49.94 -1.79
N ASN A 31 -4.63 50.46 -0.89
CA ASN A 31 -3.83 51.67 -1.12
C ASN A 31 -2.58 51.36 -1.97
N ASN A 32 -2.01 52.40 -2.60
CA ASN A 32 -0.86 52.24 -3.51
C ASN A 32 0.39 51.64 -2.80
N GLU A 33 0.55 51.88 -1.51
CA GLU A 33 1.68 51.35 -0.73
C GLU A 33 1.64 49.82 -0.57
N ASN A 34 0.43 49.24 -0.48
CA ASN A 34 0.28 47.79 -0.27
C ASN A 34 -0.12 47.03 -1.54
N ILE A 35 -0.35 47.71 -2.67
CA ILE A 35 -0.90 47.08 -3.88
C ILE A 35 0.00 45.96 -4.42
N ASP A 36 1.31 46.15 -4.37
CA ASP A 36 2.29 45.16 -4.84
C ASP A 36 2.29 43.93 -3.93
N LYS A 37 2.19 44.13 -2.61
CA LYS A 37 2.10 43.05 -1.62
C LYS A 37 0.81 42.25 -1.76
N VAL A 38 -0.31 42.92 -2.02
CA VAL A 38 -1.60 42.24 -2.25
C VAL A 38 -1.56 41.46 -3.55
N LEU A 39 -0.98 42.02 -4.61
CA LEU A 39 -0.81 41.31 -5.89
C LEU A 39 0.04 40.04 -5.71
N ASP A 40 1.18 40.13 -5.01
CA ASP A 40 2.03 38.98 -4.69
C ASP A 40 1.26 37.89 -3.93
N LEU A 41 0.56 38.25 -2.85
CA LEU A 41 -0.23 37.30 -2.06
C LEU A 41 -1.34 36.64 -2.90
N THR A 42 -1.97 37.41 -3.78
CA THR A 42 -3.03 36.91 -4.66
C THR A 42 -2.48 35.94 -5.69
N GLN A 43 -1.32 36.26 -6.28
CA GLN A 43 -0.63 35.39 -7.22
C GLN A 43 -0.20 34.08 -6.54
N ARG A 44 0.42 34.17 -5.36
CA ARG A 44 0.79 33.00 -4.57
C ARG A 44 -0.40 32.10 -4.26
N THR A 45 -1.52 32.68 -3.88
CA THR A 45 -2.76 31.92 -3.60
C THR A 45 -3.26 31.19 -4.85
N PHE A 46 -3.22 31.84 -6.02
CA PHE A 46 -3.57 31.24 -7.29
C PHE A 46 -2.64 30.07 -7.65
N ASP A 47 -1.33 30.25 -7.50
CA ASP A 47 -0.32 29.22 -7.79
C ASP A 47 -0.43 28.03 -6.83
N GLU A 48 -0.67 28.29 -5.54
CA GLU A 48 -0.91 27.26 -4.53
C GLU A 48 -2.16 26.42 -4.85
N GLU A 49 -3.25 27.04 -5.33
CA GLU A 49 -4.47 26.34 -5.72
C GLU A 49 -4.27 25.46 -6.96
N LEU A 50 -3.52 25.95 -7.96
CA LEU A 50 -3.12 25.13 -9.11
C LEU A 50 -2.24 23.95 -8.70
N SER A 51 -1.24 24.21 -7.85
CA SER A 51 -0.35 23.19 -7.29
C SER A 51 -1.12 22.14 -6.48
N ARG A 52 -2.14 22.56 -5.71
CA ARG A 52 -3.03 21.66 -4.98
C ARG A 52 -3.72 20.68 -5.91
N GLY A 53 -4.21 21.14 -7.08
CA GLY A 53 -4.79 20.30 -8.11
C GLY A 53 -3.81 19.22 -8.60
N SER A 54 -2.59 19.60 -8.95
CA SER A 54 -1.53 18.67 -9.37
C SER A 54 -1.15 17.66 -8.29
N SER A 55 -1.06 18.10 -7.03
CA SER A 55 -0.77 17.21 -5.90
C SER A 55 -1.86 16.14 -5.71
N VAL A 56 -3.13 16.53 -5.87
CA VAL A 56 -4.29 15.64 -5.76
C VAL A 56 -4.30 14.59 -6.88
N GLU A 57 -3.96 14.98 -8.10
CA GLU A 57 -3.79 14.07 -9.23
C GLU A 57 -2.62 13.10 -8.99
N THR A 58 -1.48 13.61 -8.54
CA THR A 58 -0.29 12.79 -8.21
C THR A 58 -0.59 11.70 -7.19
N LYS A 59 -1.29 12.05 -6.09
CA LYS A 59 -1.71 11.09 -5.06
C LYS A 59 -2.64 10.01 -5.63
N SER A 60 -3.56 10.41 -6.52
CA SER A 60 -4.52 9.47 -7.14
C SER A 60 -3.83 8.51 -8.11
N SER A 61 -2.87 9.00 -8.89
CA SER A 61 -2.00 8.17 -9.74
C SER A 61 -1.18 7.17 -8.90
N LEU A 62 -0.66 7.59 -7.75
CA LEU A 62 0.06 6.71 -6.83
C LEU A 62 -0.84 5.57 -6.33
N PHE A 63 -2.10 5.83 -5.98
CA PHE A 63 -3.04 4.77 -5.60
C PHE A 63 -3.22 3.74 -6.73
N ILE A 64 -3.38 4.18 -7.98
CA ILE A 64 -3.52 3.28 -9.13
C ILE A 64 -2.24 2.44 -9.30
N GLY A 65 -1.07 3.08 -9.25
CA GLY A 65 0.22 2.41 -9.37
C GLY A 65 0.43 1.35 -8.29
N THR A 66 0.20 1.69 -7.02
CA THR A 66 0.34 0.75 -5.90
C THR A 66 -0.63 -0.42 -6.02
N LEU A 67 -1.90 -0.17 -6.37
CA LEU A 67 -2.89 -1.24 -6.53
C LEU A 67 -2.56 -2.19 -7.69
N SER A 68 -1.93 -1.72 -8.75
CA SER A 68 -1.45 -2.58 -9.86
C SER A 68 -0.42 -3.60 -9.38
N VAL A 69 0.56 -3.15 -8.59
CA VAL A 69 1.59 -4.03 -8.01
C VAL A 69 0.96 -5.04 -7.05
N VAL A 70 0.10 -4.57 -6.14
CA VAL A 70 -0.60 -5.44 -5.17
C VAL A 70 -1.45 -6.48 -5.90
N THR A 71 -2.22 -6.09 -6.91
CA THR A 71 -3.06 -7.00 -7.69
C THR A 71 -2.24 -8.11 -8.32
N SER A 72 -1.08 -7.76 -8.88
CA SER A 72 -0.18 -8.74 -9.53
C SER A 72 0.32 -9.79 -8.54
N VAL A 73 0.77 -9.36 -7.36
CA VAL A 73 1.26 -10.28 -6.31
C VAL A 73 0.13 -11.16 -5.77
N VAL A 74 -1.01 -10.55 -5.44
CA VAL A 74 -2.16 -11.27 -4.89
C VAL A 74 -2.69 -12.31 -5.88
N LEU A 75 -2.78 -11.96 -7.16
CA LEU A 75 -3.22 -12.87 -8.21
C LEU A 75 -2.25 -14.05 -8.39
N ALA A 76 -0.95 -13.78 -8.42
CA ALA A 76 0.07 -14.83 -8.54
C ALA A 76 0.02 -15.81 -7.37
N VAL A 77 -0.03 -15.31 -6.13
CA VAL A 77 -0.11 -16.12 -4.92
C VAL A 77 -1.41 -16.93 -4.89
N THR A 78 -2.54 -16.30 -5.21
CA THR A 78 -3.84 -17.00 -5.19
C THR A 78 -3.91 -18.09 -6.25
N THR A 79 -3.42 -17.82 -7.46
CA THR A 79 -3.40 -18.81 -8.55
C THR A 79 -2.52 -20.01 -8.19
N ALA A 80 -1.33 -19.76 -7.64
CA ALA A 80 -0.44 -20.82 -7.18
C ALA A 80 -1.07 -21.65 -6.04
N LEU A 81 -1.82 -21.00 -5.14
CA LEU A 81 -2.51 -21.66 -4.04
C LEU A 81 -3.64 -22.57 -4.54
N ILE A 82 -4.51 -22.06 -5.41
CA ILE A 82 -5.66 -22.81 -5.93
C ILE A 82 -5.20 -24.00 -6.77
N ASN A 83 -4.17 -23.85 -7.59
CA ASN A 83 -3.70 -24.92 -8.47
C ASN A 83 -3.00 -26.08 -7.73
N LYS A 84 -2.47 -25.84 -6.52
CA LYS A 84 -1.69 -26.83 -5.76
C LYS A 84 -2.44 -27.49 -4.61
N ASN A 85 -3.67 -27.06 -4.33
CA ASN A 85 -4.41 -27.49 -3.16
C ASN A 85 -5.84 -27.87 -3.51
N ASP A 86 -6.32 -28.94 -2.88
CA ASP A 86 -7.73 -29.32 -2.96
C ASP A 86 -8.62 -28.29 -2.26
N PHE A 87 -9.88 -28.27 -2.67
CA PHE A 87 -10.87 -27.37 -2.12
C PHE A 87 -11.09 -27.64 -0.62
N SER A 88 -10.95 -26.59 0.20
CA SER A 88 -11.12 -26.63 1.65
C SER A 88 -11.85 -25.38 2.14
N ILE A 89 -12.42 -25.43 3.35
CA ILE A 89 -13.13 -24.28 3.94
C ILE A 89 -12.20 -23.07 4.14
N SER A 90 -10.93 -23.32 4.46
CA SER A 90 -9.89 -22.29 4.60
C SER A 90 -9.59 -21.64 3.24
N LEU A 91 -9.48 -22.44 2.17
CA LEU A 91 -9.30 -21.94 0.80
C LEU A 91 -10.51 -21.10 0.35
N LEU A 92 -11.73 -21.56 0.64
CA LEU A 92 -12.95 -20.80 0.34
C LEU A 92 -12.96 -19.44 1.05
N SER A 93 -12.56 -19.40 2.32
CA SER A 93 -12.48 -18.15 3.09
C SER A 93 -11.48 -17.15 2.49
N ILE A 94 -10.34 -17.63 1.99
CA ILE A 94 -9.34 -16.83 1.28
C ILE A 94 -9.91 -16.26 -0.02
N VAL A 95 -10.65 -17.07 -0.79
CA VAL A 95 -11.30 -16.64 -2.05
C VAL A 95 -12.38 -15.58 -1.79
N VAL A 96 -13.21 -15.75 -0.75
CA VAL A 96 -14.21 -14.75 -0.36
C VAL A 96 -13.54 -13.43 0.03
N LEU A 97 -12.45 -13.49 0.78
CA LEU A 97 -11.73 -12.29 1.19
C LEU A 97 -11.04 -11.60 0.01
N LEU A 98 -10.54 -12.37 -0.96
CA LEU A 98 -10.03 -11.84 -2.22
C LEU A 98 -11.13 -11.09 -2.99
N PHE A 99 -12.35 -11.63 -3.06
CA PHE A 99 -13.47 -10.93 -3.70
C PHE A 99 -13.75 -9.58 -3.02
N VAL A 100 -13.79 -9.54 -1.68
CA VAL A 100 -13.96 -8.29 -0.92
C VAL A 100 -12.82 -7.30 -1.21
N LEU A 101 -11.58 -7.79 -1.26
CA LEU A 101 -10.42 -6.97 -1.60
C LEU A 101 -10.57 -6.34 -3.00
N ILE A 102 -10.94 -7.14 -4.01
CA ILE A 102 -11.17 -6.67 -5.38
C ILE A 102 -12.24 -5.57 -5.42
N VAL A 103 -13.34 -5.72 -4.70
CA VAL A 103 -14.39 -4.69 -4.62
C VAL A 103 -13.83 -3.37 -4.12
N TYR A 104 -13.02 -3.38 -3.04
CA TYR A 104 -12.41 -2.16 -2.52
C TYR A 104 -11.34 -1.57 -3.45
N MET A 105 -10.56 -2.39 -4.12
CA MET A 105 -9.57 -1.93 -5.11
C MET A 105 -10.26 -1.28 -6.31
N ILE A 106 -11.32 -1.88 -6.86
CA ILE A 106 -12.09 -1.30 -7.97
C ILE A 106 -12.69 0.05 -7.56
N ARG A 107 -13.26 0.16 -6.34
CA ARG A 107 -13.80 1.44 -5.86
C ARG A 107 -12.73 2.50 -5.71
N THR A 108 -11.56 2.14 -5.20
CA THR A 108 -10.40 3.04 -5.13
C THR A 108 -10.02 3.54 -6.51
N ILE A 109 -9.85 2.63 -7.48
CA ILE A 109 -9.50 2.97 -8.88
C ILE A 109 -10.56 3.86 -9.51
N TRP A 110 -11.84 3.55 -9.31
CA TRP A 110 -12.96 4.33 -9.85
C TRP A 110 -12.91 5.78 -9.41
N PHE A 111 -12.69 6.03 -8.11
CA PHE A 111 -12.56 7.39 -7.60
C PHE A 111 -11.24 8.05 -8.03
N SER A 112 -10.13 7.33 -8.07
CA SER A 112 -8.87 7.86 -8.60
C SER A 112 -8.98 8.29 -10.06
N ILE A 113 -9.67 7.53 -10.90
CA ILE A 113 -9.93 7.91 -12.31
C ILE A 113 -10.71 9.22 -12.37
N LYS A 114 -11.75 9.38 -11.55
CA LYS A 114 -12.52 10.65 -11.47
C LYS A 114 -11.70 11.86 -11.04
N VAL A 115 -10.60 11.66 -10.34
CA VAL A 115 -9.66 12.73 -10.01
C VAL A 115 -8.84 13.12 -11.24
N LEU A 116 -8.38 12.11 -11.99
CA LEU A 116 -7.54 12.28 -13.19
C LEU A 116 -8.32 12.72 -14.42
N GLU A 117 -9.66 12.63 -14.39
CA GLU A 117 -10.52 13.18 -15.45
C GLU A 117 -10.15 14.64 -15.74
N ARG A 118 -9.99 14.93 -17.04
CA ARG A 118 -9.69 16.28 -17.50
C ARG A 118 -10.87 17.19 -17.18
N ARG A 119 -10.58 18.30 -16.52
CA ARG A 119 -11.57 19.34 -16.22
C ARG A 119 -11.05 20.69 -16.70
N SER A 120 -11.96 21.60 -16.97
CA SER A 120 -11.61 22.97 -17.33
C SER A 120 -11.02 23.70 -16.13
N PHE A 121 -9.85 24.29 -16.33
CA PHE A 121 -9.22 25.22 -15.40
C PHE A 121 -9.04 26.56 -16.10
N HIS A 122 -9.26 27.63 -15.36
CA HIS A 122 -9.03 29.00 -15.81
C HIS A 122 -7.60 29.40 -15.45
N THR A 123 -6.81 29.71 -16.47
CA THR A 123 -5.39 30.09 -16.32
C THR A 123 -5.16 31.56 -16.67
N MET A 124 -3.99 32.08 -16.30
CA MET A 124 -3.51 33.35 -16.82
C MET A 124 -2.95 33.17 -18.23
N HIS A 125 -3.33 34.07 -19.13
CA HIS A 125 -2.91 34.15 -20.52
C HIS A 125 -2.20 35.49 -20.73
N HIS A 126 -1.28 35.58 -21.69
CA HIS A 126 -0.46 36.78 -21.89
C HIS A 126 -1.27 38.05 -22.10
N ASN A 127 -2.39 37.95 -22.81
CA ASN A 127 -3.32 39.08 -23.03
C ASN A 127 -3.89 39.68 -21.73
N ASN A 128 -3.83 38.98 -20.60
CA ASN A 128 -4.40 39.45 -19.34
C ASN A 128 -3.50 40.44 -18.60
N TYR A 129 -2.21 40.49 -18.94
CA TYR A 129 -1.22 41.36 -18.27
C TYR A 129 -0.46 42.27 -19.24
N LEU A 130 -0.80 42.27 -20.53
CA LEU A 130 -0.34 43.24 -21.53
C LEU A 130 -1.30 44.43 -21.60
N LEU A 131 -1.45 45.17 -20.50
CA LEU A 131 -2.36 46.31 -20.39
C LEU A 131 -1.54 47.62 -20.35
N GLY A 132 -2.02 48.67 -21.02
CA GLY A 132 -1.38 50.00 -21.04
C GLY A 132 -1.83 50.92 -19.90
N ASP A 133 -2.24 50.36 -18.76
CA ASP A 133 -2.86 51.09 -17.65
C ASP A 133 -1.81 51.65 -16.66
N GLU A 134 -2.20 52.64 -15.84
CA GLU A 134 -1.39 53.10 -14.72
C GLU A 134 -1.20 52.00 -13.66
N LYS A 135 -0.06 52.03 -12.94
CA LYS A 135 0.37 50.96 -12.00
C LYS A 135 -0.74 50.47 -11.07
N ILE A 136 -1.47 51.38 -10.41
CA ILE A 136 -2.53 51.01 -9.45
C ILE A 136 -3.68 50.30 -10.16
N GLU A 137 -4.15 50.86 -11.27
CA GLU A 137 -5.30 50.33 -12.00
C GLU A 137 -4.96 48.97 -12.62
N PHE A 138 -3.75 48.85 -13.18
CA PHE A 138 -3.18 47.60 -13.66
C PHE A 138 -3.18 46.52 -12.57
N SER A 139 -2.58 46.80 -11.42
CA SER A 139 -2.48 45.83 -10.33
C SER A 139 -3.86 45.45 -9.77
N LYS A 140 -4.80 46.39 -9.66
CA LYS A 140 -6.19 46.09 -9.27
C LYS A 140 -6.87 45.16 -10.27
N LYS A 141 -6.73 45.41 -11.58
CA LYS A 141 -7.26 44.53 -12.64
C LYS A 141 -6.69 43.12 -12.52
N LEU A 142 -5.38 42.98 -12.32
CA LEU A 142 -4.75 41.67 -12.13
C LEU A 142 -5.25 40.95 -10.87
N ILE A 143 -5.36 41.65 -9.74
CA ILE A 143 -5.88 41.08 -8.49
C ILE A 143 -7.30 40.53 -8.71
N VAL A 144 -8.21 41.32 -9.30
CA VAL A 144 -9.58 40.88 -9.58
C VAL A 144 -9.59 39.64 -10.48
N GLN A 145 -8.78 39.64 -11.54
CA GLN A 145 -8.71 38.50 -12.45
C GLN A 145 -8.16 37.23 -11.77
N LEU A 146 -7.12 37.35 -10.94
CA LEU A 146 -6.57 36.22 -10.18
C LEU A 146 -7.62 35.65 -9.23
N ILE A 147 -8.26 36.50 -8.40
CA ILE A 147 -9.28 36.07 -7.43
C ILE A 147 -10.43 35.36 -8.14
N ASN A 148 -10.97 35.95 -9.20
CA ASN A 148 -12.10 35.38 -9.92
C ASN A 148 -11.76 34.03 -10.56
N LYS A 149 -10.55 33.89 -11.13
CA LYS A 149 -10.09 32.61 -11.68
C LYS A 149 -9.82 31.56 -10.60
N THR A 150 -9.23 31.95 -9.47
CA THR A 150 -9.07 31.07 -8.31
C THR A 150 -10.43 30.55 -7.86
N ASN A 151 -11.41 31.44 -7.68
CA ASN A 151 -12.77 31.05 -7.30
C ASN A 151 -13.37 30.05 -8.30
N GLN A 152 -13.33 30.36 -9.60
CA GLN A 152 -13.83 29.44 -10.64
C GLN A 152 -13.14 28.07 -10.61
N ASN A 153 -11.85 28.03 -10.29
CA ASN A 153 -11.08 26.79 -10.18
C ASN A 153 -11.37 26.02 -8.89
N THR A 154 -11.77 26.68 -7.82
CA THR A 154 -12.01 26.07 -6.51
C THR A 154 -13.09 24.99 -6.57
N ASP A 155 -14.16 25.16 -7.36
CA ASP A 155 -15.19 24.12 -7.51
C ASP A 155 -14.65 22.85 -8.18
N THR A 156 -13.88 23.04 -9.26
CA THR A 156 -13.20 21.95 -9.95
C THR A 156 -12.21 21.24 -9.04
N ALA A 157 -11.38 22.01 -8.32
CA ALA A 157 -10.38 21.51 -7.39
C ALA A 157 -11.02 20.75 -6.22
N ASN A 158 -12.07 21.32 -5.59
CA ASN A 158 -12.81 20.68 -4.50
C ASN A 158 -13.45 19.36 -4.95
N SER A 159 -14.02 19.31 -6.14
CA SER A 159 -14.57 18.07 -6.67
C SER A 159 -13.49 17.00 -6.87
N LYS A 160 -12.30 17.37 -7.35
CA LYS A 160 -11.15 16.45 -7.42
C LYS A 160 -10.68 16.01 -6.04
N VAL A 161 -10.54 16.94 -5.08
CA VAL A 161 -10.17 16.63 -3.69
C VAL A 161 -11.16 15.65 -3.06
N ASN A 162 -12.46 15.88 -3.22
CA ASN A 162 -13.50 14.99 -2.70
C ASN A 162 -13.38 13.57 -3.27
N ASN A 163 -13.20 13.44 -4.58
CA ASN A 163 -12.98 12.12 -5.18
C ASN A 163 -11.69 11.46 -4.66
N MET A 164 -10.61 12.23 -4.48
CA MET A 164 -9.35 11.71 -3.94
C MET A 164 -9.50 11.23 -2.48
N VAL A 165 -10.25 11.97 -1.65
CA VAL A 165 -10.56 11.55 -0.28
C VAL A 165 -11.35 10.24 -0.28
N MET A 166 -12.33 10.08 -1.17
CA MET A 166 -13.04 8.79 -1.31
C MET A 166 -12.10 7.66 -1.70
N ALA A 167 -11.23 7.90 -2.70
CA ALA A 167 -10.24 6.92 -3.12
C ALA A 167 -9.35 6.50 -1.94
N GLN A 168 -8.85 7.46 -1.16
CA GLN A 168 -8.04 7.20 0.02
C GLN A 168 -8.79 6.38 1.08
N GLU A 169 -10.06 6.65 1.32
CA GLU A 169 -10.86 5.91 2.29
C GLU A 169 -11.11 4.45 1.87
N TYR A 170 -11.36 4.19 0.58
CA TYR A 170 -11.43 2.82 0.07
C TYR A 170 -10.06 2.12 0.05
N PHE A 171 -9.00 2.86 -0.24
CA PHE A 171 -7.63 2.35 -0.22
C PHE A 171 -7.22 1.86 1.19
N LYS A 172 -7.51 2.64 2.24
CA LYS A 172 -7.28 2.23 3.64
C LYS A 172 -7.99 0.92 3.98
N ARG A 173 -9.24 0.75 3.53
CA ARG A 173 -10.02 -0.48 3.74
C ARG A 173 -9.44 -1.66 2.96
N ALA A 174 -8.99 -1.44 1.73
CA ALA A 174 -8.27 -2.45 0.94
C ALA A 174 -7.01 -2.93 1.67
N ILE A 175 -6.24 -2.03 2.29
CA ILE A 175 -5.06 -2.40 3.10
C ILE A 175 -5.45 -3.30 4.28
N ILE A 176 -6.51 -2.95 5.02
CA ILE A 176 -6.97 -3.78 6.15
C ILE A 176 -7.36 -5.19 5.68
N VAL A 177 -8.11 -5.28 4.58
CA VAL A 177 -8.50 -6.57 3.99
C VAL A 177 -7.28 -7.36 3.50
N LEU A 178 -6.29 -6.69 2.91
CA LEU A 178 -5.03 -7.30 2.47
C LEU A 178 -4.23 -7.88 3.66
N LEU A 179 -4.21 -7.19 4.80
CA LEU A 179 -3.58 -7.70 6.02
C LEU A 179 -4.29 -8.95 6.54
N LEU A 180 -5.63 -8.94 6.58
CA LEU A 180 -6.42 -10.12 6.95
C LEU A 180 -6.18 -11.28 5.98
N TYR A 181 -6.10 -11.00 4.67
CA TYR A 181 -5.82 -11.97 3.62
C TYR A 181 -4.46 -12.62 3.80
N SER A 182 -3.44 -11.82 4.07
CA SER A 182 -2.07 -12.29 4.34
C SER A 182 -2.02 -13.13 5.62
N GLY A 183 -2.76 -12.72 6.67
CA GLY A 183 -2.87 -13.49 7.92
C GLY A 183 -3.52 -14.85 7.73
N LEU A 184 -4.64 -14.93 6.99
CA LEU A 184 -5.29 -16.20 6.68
C LEU A 184 -4.43 -17.11 5.80
N LEU A 185 -3.72 -16.56 4.82
CA LEU A 185 -2.75 -17.32 4.04
C LEU A 185 -1.68 -17.95 4.93
N LEU A 186 -1.13 -17.17 5.85
CA LEU A 186 -0.10 -17.64 6.78
C LEU A 186 -0.64 -18.79 7.64
N LEU A 187 -1.83 -18.63 8.21
CA LEU A 187 -2.49 -19.70 8.99
C LEU A 187 -2.73 -20.96 8.16
N PHE A 188 -3.16 -20.82 6.90
CA PHE A 188 -3.35 -21.94 5.99
C PHE A 188 -2.03 -22.72 5.76
N PHE A 189 -0.92 -22.01 5.56
CA PHE A 189 0.39 -22.64 5.39
C PHE A 189 0.90 -23.31 6.67
N ILE A 190 0.67 -22.70 7.84
CA ILE A 190 1.02 -23.32 9.14
C ILE A 190 0.23 -24.63 9.32
N GLU A 191 -1.09 -24.60 9.07
CA GLU A 191 -1.95 -25.78 9.22
C GLU A 191 -1.48 -26.92 8.30
N LYS A 192 -1.19 -26.60 7.02
CA LYS A 192 -0.72 -27.60 6.05
C LYS A 192 0.65 -28.15 6.41
N SER A 193 1.59 -27.28 6.81
CA SER A 193 2.94 -27.69 7.26
C SER A 193 2.89 -28.59 8.50
N SER A 194 2.04 -28.27 9.47
CA SER A 194 1.83 -29.09 10.68
C SER A 194 1.28 -30.47 10.35
N LYS A 195 0.26 -30.55 9.48
CA LYS A 195 -0.32 -31.84 9.03
C LYS A 195 0.69 -32.70 8.27
N GLU A 196 1.49 -32.09 7.41
CA GLU A 196 2.50 -32.81 6.63
C GLU A 196 3.65 -33.33 7.51
N SER A 197 4.07 -32.54 8.50
CA SER A 197 5.03 -32.95 9.53
C SER A 197 4.49 -34.11 10.38
N ALA A 198 3.26 -34.01 10.89
CA ALA A 198 2.61 -35.06 11.69
C ALA A 198 2.44 -36.37 10.90
N ASN A 199 2.04 -36.28 9.62
CA ASN A 199 1.95 -37.44 8.74
C ASN A 199 3.33 -38.08 8.50
N THR A 200 4.38 -37.28 8.35
CA THR A 200 5.75 -37.77 8.19
C THR A 200 6.24 -38.50 9.44
N TYR A 201 6.00 -37.96 10.64
CA TYR A 201 6.32 -38.64 11.89
C TYR A 201 5.56 -39.96 12.05
N SER A 202 4.25 -39.96 11.75
CA SER A 202 3.45 -41.17 11.85
C SER A 202 3.97 -42.29 10.93
N ARG A 203 4.40 -41.94 9.71
CA ARG A 203 5.00 -42.86 8.72
C ARG A 203 6.37 -43.37 9.17
N ILE A 204 7.20 -42.52 9.79
CA ILE A 204 8.48 -42.93 10.37
C ILE A 204 8.26 -43.89 11.54
N VAL A 205 7.28 -43.63 12.40
CA VAL A 205 6.95 -44.50 13.55
C VAL A 205 6.35 -45.82 13.09
N THR A 206 5.46 -45.84 12.10
CA THR A 206 4.96 -47.11 11.53
C THR A 206 6.05 -47.86 10.79
N ALA A 207 6.93 -47.18 10.05
CA ALA A 207 8.10 -47.80 9.44
C ALA A 207 9.02 -48.43 10.52
N ALA A 208 9.34 -47.68 11.58
CA ALA A 208 10.16 -48.17 12.69
C ALA A 208 9.50 -49.35 13.44
N ASN A 209 8.19 -49.30 13.69
CA ASN A 209 7.45 -50.37 14.37
C ASN A 209 7.19 -51.59 13.48
N SER A 210 7.28 -51.44 12.16
CA SER A 210 7.18 -52.57 11.21
C SER A 210 8.50 -53.33 11.03
N ILE A 211 9.61 -52.79 11.55
CA ILE A 211 10.90 -53.48 11.55
C ILE A 211 10.84 -54.55 12.64
N TYR A 212 10.70 -55.81 12.22
CA TYR A 212 10.84 -56.96 13.12
C TYR A 212 12.33 -57.11 13.49
N ILE A 213 12.70 -56.62 14.68
CA ILE A 213 14.09 -56.67 15.12
C ILE A 213 14.44 -58.10 15.51
N ASN A 214 15.09 -58.82 14.59
CA ASN A 214 15.70 -60.11 14.91
C ASN A 214 16.92 -59.90 15.83
N CYS A 215 17.10 -60.73 16.86
CA CYS A 215 18.20 -60.64 17.84
C CYS A 215 19.59 -60.53 17.19
N SER A 216 19.77 -61.14 16.01
CA SER A 216 21.01 -61.05 15.23
C SER A 216 21.32 -59.63 14.73
N LEU A 217 20.29 -58.88 14.31
CA LEU A 217 20.43 -57.49 13.83
C LEU A 217 20.75 -56.53 14.99
N LEU A 218 20.17 -56.78 16.17
CA LEU A 218 20.43 -56.01 17.39
C LEU A 218 21.90 -56.16 17.83
N TRP A 219 22.43 -57.38 17.76
CA TRP A 219 23.85 -57.64 18.02
C TRP A 219 24.78 -56.92 17.03
N LEU A 220 24.45 -56.96 15.73
CA LEU A 220 25.20 -56.25 14.69
C LEU A 220 25.23 -54.73 14.95
N THR A 221 24.10 -54.13 15.36
CA THR A 221 24.03 -52.70 15.66
C THR A 221 24.83 -52.30 16.90
N LEU A 222 24.84 -53.14 17.94
CA LEU A 222 25.69 -52.95 19.13
C LEU A 222 27.18 -53.01 18.78
N LEU A 223 27.57 -53.96 17.92
CA LEU A 223 28.96 -54.12 17.48
C LEU A 223 29.45 -52.90 16.67
N LEU A 224 28.59 -52.34 15.81
CA LEU A 224 28.88 -51.11 15.05
C LEU A 224 28.96 -49.86 15.95
N LEU A 225 28.15 -49.78 17.00
CA LEU A 225 28.22 -48.70 17.99
C LEU A 225 29.52 -48.75 18.79
N MET A 226 29.94 -49.95 19.19
CA MET A 226 31.20 -50.15 19.91
C MET A 226 32.42 -49.85 19.04
N SER A 227 32.40 -50.20 17.74
CA SER A 227 33.49 -49.88 16.82
C SER A 227 33.59 -48.36 16.54
N SER A 228 32.46 -47.67 16.44
CA SER A 228 32.38 -46.21 16.33
C SER A 228 32.98 -45.50 17.55
N LEU A 229 32.63 -45.94 18.76
CA LEU A 229 33.19 -45.40 19.99
C LEU A 229 34.70 -45.65 20.10
N LEU A 230 35.17 -46.84 19.74
CA LEU A 230 36.61 -47.16 19.69
C LEU A 230 37.36 -46.27 18.71
N LEU A 231 36.84 -46.06 17.50
CA LEU A 231 37.42 -45.16 16.50
C LEU A 231 37.50 -43.73 17.01
N ASN A 232 36.45 -43.23 17.66
CA ASN A 232 36.44 -41.89 18.26
C ASN A 232 37.46 -41.75 19.40
N VAL A 233 37.62 -42.77 20.25
CA VAL A 233 38.65 -42.77 21.31
C VAL A 233 40.06 -42.78 20.71
N ILE A 234 40.30 -43.55 19.65
CA ILE A 234 41.59 -43.58 18.95
C ILE A 234 41.90 -42.22 18.31
N LEU A 235 40.93 -41.62 17.61
CA LEU A 235 41.04 -40.28 17.03
C LEU A 235 41.34 -39.23 18.10
N TYR A 236 40.62 -39.25 19.21
CA TYR A 236 40.85 -38.33 20.33
C TYR A 236 42.26 -38.48 20.92
N ARG A 237 42.74 -39.72 21.13
CA ARG A 237 44.11 -39.97 21.60
C ARG A 237 45.16 -39.49 20.60
N LYS A 238 44.91 -39.63 19.29
CA LYS A 238 45.82 -39.16 18.23
C LYS A 238 45.88 -37.63 18.19
N PHE A 239 44.73 -36.95 18.27
CA PHE A 239 44.65 -35.49 18.36
C PHE A 239 45.31 -34.93 19.63
N LYS A 240 45.14 -35.58 20.78
CA LYS A 240 45.80 -35.19 22.03
C LYS A 240 47.33 -35.30 21.95
N LYS A 241 47.85 -36.37 21.31
CA LYS A 241 49.31 -36.53 21.08
C LYS A 241 49.89 -35.48 20.13
N ILE A 242 49.15 -35.12 19.08
CA ILE A 242 49.57 -34.07 18.13
C ILE A 242 49.64 -32.71 18.84
N LYS A 243 48.62 -32.37 19.65
CA LYS A 243 48.62 -31.12 20.41
C LYS A 243 49.75 -31.02 21.44
N SER A 244 50.10 -32.12 22.12
CA SER A 244 51.24 -32.15 23.05
C SER A 244 52.60 -32.10 22.36
N ALA A 245 52.69 -32.43 21.07
CA ALA A 245 53.94 -32.32 20.30
C ALA A 245 54.17 -30.87 19.84
N ASP A 246 53.10 -30.15 19.43
CA ASP A 246 53.17 -28.71 19.10
C ASP A 246 53.51 -27.83 20.31
N GLU A 247 52.98 -28.13 21.50
CA GLU A 247 53.29 -27.39 22.73
C GLU A 247 54.74 -27.61 23.24
N SER A 248 55.49 -28.56 22.68
CA SER A 248 56.90 -28.82 23.01
C SER A 248 57.92 -28.13 22.07
N GLN A 249 57.43 -27.38 21.07
CA GLN A 249 58.25 -26.60 20.13
C GLN A 249 58.07 -25.08 20.25
N ILE A 250 57.46 -24.60 21.34
CA ILE A 250 57.40 -23.19 21.77
C ILE A 250 58.16 -23.09 23.11
#